data_AF-A0AAD4YQZ9-F1
#
_entry.id   AF-A0AAD4YQZ9-F1
#
_cell.length_a   1.000
_cell.length_b   1.000
_cell.length_c   1.000
_cell.angle_alpha   90.00
_cell.angle_beta   90.00
_cell.angle_gamma   90.00
#
_symmetry.space_group_name_H-M   'P 1'
#
loop_
_entity.id
_entity.type
_entity.pdbx_description
1 polymer ?
#
loop_
_entity_poly.entity_id
_entity_poly.type
_entity_poly.pdbx_seq_one_letter_code
_entity_poly.pdbx_strand_id
1 'polypeptide(L)'
;MSPASSTKDDDIFSWVGIIMYLPTTDARQVQLWDKYSAYEHWAKIEVPKDKEELASLQARLRKGFPVDAYNKARKELDPSRILSNNKLEKLLPLSDTI
;
A
#
# COMPACT_ATOMS: atom_id res chain seq x y z
N MET A 1 -3.37 -9.89 -2.48
CA MET A 1 -3.18 -8.44 -2.18
C MET A 1 -4.24 -8.00 -1.17
N SER A 2 -4.19 -8.51 0.05
CA SER A 2 -5.09 -8.05 1.13
C SER A 2 -4.26 -7.87 2.40
N PRO A 3 -4.39 -6.75 3.12
CA PRO A 3 -3.77 -6.56 4.44
C PRO A 3 -4.40 -7.45 5.51
N ALA A 4 -5.53 -8.11 5.21
CA ALA A 4 -6.14 -9.15 6.01
C ALA A 4 -6.27 -10.45 5.19
N SER A 5 -5.13 -11.08 4.90
CA SER A 5 -5.08 -12.38 4.24
C SER A 5 -3.93 -13.19 4.80
N SER A 6 -4.22 -14.45 5.10
CA SER A 6 -3.25 -15.46 5.53
C SER A 6 -3.55 -16.78 4.83
N THR A 7 -2.57 -17.69 4.82
CA THR A 7 -2.74 -19.09 4.41
C THR A 7 -3.37 -19.95 5.51
N LYS A 8 -3.49 -19.43 6.73
CA LYS A 8 -4.10 -20.10 7.88
C LYS A 8 -5.48 -19.51 8.15
N ASP A 9 -6.48 -20.37 8.27
CA ASP A 9 -7.87 -19.95 8.46
C ASP A 9 -8.13 -19.36 9.86
N ASP A 10 -7.31 -19.72 10.85
CA ASP A 10 -7.46 -19.26 12.24
C ASP A 10 -6.75 -17.92 12.54
N ASP A 11 -6.08 -17.33 11.55
CA ASP A 11 -5.38 -16.05 11.76
C ASP A 11 -6.38 -14.90 11.94
N ILE A 12 -6.20 -14.12 13.02
CA ILE A 12 -7.06 -12.99 13.38
C ILE A 12 -6.41 -11.69 12.93
N PHE A 13 -7.22 -10.80 12.35
CA PHE A 13 -6.82 -9.45 11.97
C PHE A 13 -7.54 -8.41 12.83
N SER A 14 -6.79 -7.41 13.32
CA SER A 14 -7.33 -6.28 14.08
C SER A 14 -7.15 -4.99 13.28
N TRP A 15 -8.24 -4.24 13.10
CA TRP A 15 -8.23 -2.98 12.36
C TRP A 15 -8.23 -1.80 13.33
N VAL A 16 -7.16 -1.03 13.32
CA VAL A 16 -7.02 0.17 14.17
C VAL A 16 -6.97 1.40 13.27
N GLY A 17 -7.98 2.25 13.38
CA GLY A 17 -8.07 3.51 12.65
C GLY A 17 -7.98 4.69 13.60
N ILE A 18 -7.02 5.58 13.40
CA ILE A 18 -6.90 6.82 14.17
C ILE A 18 -7.64 7.93 13.39
N ILE A 19 -8.65 8.53 14.02
CA ILE A 19 -9.42 9.64 13.46
C ILE A 19 -9.10 10.87 14.30
N MET A 20 -8.54 11.90 13.67
CA MET A 20 -8.20 13.16 14.33
C MET A 20 -8.97 14.31 13.68
N TYR A 21 -9.37 15.29 14.50
CA TYR A 21 -10.03 16.52 14.02
C TYR A 21 -9.05 17.53 13.40
N LEU A 22 -7.76 17.48 13.78
CA LEU A 22 -6.68 18.22 13.14
C LEU A 22 -5.48 17.29 12.89
N PRO A 23 -4.88 17.29 11.68
CA PRO A 23 -3.73 16.45 11.40
C PRO A 23 -2.49 17.02 12.08
N THR A 24 -1.97 16.32 13.09
CA THR A 24 -0.57 16.42 13.47
C THR A 24 0.19 15.28 12.80
N THR A 25 1.32 15.59 12.19
CA THR A 25 2.20 14.59 11.58
C THR A 25 2.92 13.83 12.70
N ASP A 26 2.24 12.89 13.34
CA ASP A 26 2.84 12.09 14.40
C ASP A 26 3.66 10.94 13.79
N ALA A 27 4.97 11.16 13.69
CA ALA A 27 5.93 10.21 13.15
C ALA A 27 6.04 8.89 13.95
N ARG A 28 5.42 8.79 15.14
CA ARG A 28 5.49 7.59 16.00
C ARG A 28 4.76 6.37 15.42
N GLN A 29 3.77 6.55 14.52
CA GLN A 29 3.02 5.42 13.95
C GLN A 29 3.88 4.52 13.06
N VAL A 30 4.74 5.11 12.22
CA VAL A 30 5.55 4.36 11.24
C VAL A 30 6.51 3.40 11.95
N GLN A 31 7.05 3.80 13.12
CA GLN A 31 7.96 2.98 13.92
C GLN A 31 7.30 1.71 14.48
N LEU A 32 5.97 1.68 14.61
CA LEU A 32 5.24 0.54 15.17
C LEU A 32 4.92 -0.52 14.11
N TRP A 33 4.90 -0.16 12.82
CA TRP A 33 4.52 -1.08 11.75
C TRP A 33 5.48 -2.26 11.62
N ASP A 34 6.79 -1.99 11.58
CA ASP A 34 7.78 -3.07 11.52
C ASP A 34 7.76 -3.94 12.79
N LYS A 35 7.49 -3.33 13.97
CA LYS A 35 7.43 -4.06 15.24
C LYS A 35 6.28 -5.07 15.31
N TYR A 36 5.10 -4.68 14.81
CA TYR A 36 3.89 -5.51 14.89
C TYR A 36 3.52 -6.18 13.57
N SER A 37 4.37 -6.08 12.54
CA SER A 37 4.04 -6.52 11.17
C SER A 37 2.68 -5.97 10.70
N ALA A 38 2.40 -4.71 11.05
CA ALA A 38 1.13 -4.08 10.74
C ALA A 38 1.10 -3.61 9.29
N TYR A 39 -0.05 -3.79 8.64
CA TYR A 39 -0.29 -3.32 7.29
C TYR A 39 -1.25 -2.13 7.29
N GLU A 40 -1.01 -1.21 6.36
CA GLU A 40 -1.94 -0.10 6.15
C GLU A 40 -3.22 -0.56 5.46
N HIS A 41 -4.33 0.04 5.85
CA HIS A 41 -5.59 -0.12 5.14
C HIS A 41 -5.53 0.68 3.83
N TRP A 42 -5.86 0.07 2.67
CA TRP A 42 -5.76 0.71 1.35
C TRP A 42 -6.44 2.08 1.26
N ALA A 43 -7.63 2.22 1.84
CA ALA A 43 -8.37 3.48 1.86
C ALA A 43 -7.71 4.60 2.69
N LYS A 44 -6.76 4.28 3.58
CA LYS A 44 -6.09 5.21 4.49
C LYS A 44 -4.69 5.62 4.02
N ILE A 45 -4.15 4.96 2.99
CA ILE A 45 -2.87 5.34 2.40
C ILE A 45 -3.08 6.61 1.62
N GLU A 46 -2.34 7.67 1.93
CA GLU A 46 -2.33 8.89 1.12
C GLU A 46 -1.11 8.90 0.20
N VAL A 47 -1.23 9.58 -0.93
CA VAL A 47 -0.08 9.77 -1.84
C VAL A 47 0.76 10.93 -1.30
N PRO A 48 2.01 10.69 -0.87
CA PRO A 48 2.88 11.77 -0.41
C PRO A 48 3.13 12.78 -1.52
N LYS A 49 3.27 14.06 -1.14
CA LYS A 49 3.66 15.11 -2.08
C LYS A 49 5.16 15.05 -2.37
N ASP A 50 5.94 14.65 -1.38
CA ASP A 50 7.39 14.51 -1.48
C ASP A 50 7.78 13.21 -2.21
N LYS A 51 8.83 13.30 -3.03
CA LYS A 51 9.26 12.19 -3.89
C LYS A 51 10.01 11.11 -3.10
N GLU A 52 10.76 11.48 -2.07
CA GLU A 52 11.51 10.53 -1.25
C GLU A 52 10.56 9.75 -0.34
N GLU A 53 9.55 10.43 0.21
CA GLU A 53 8.45 9.79 0.95
C GLU A 53 7.65 8.83 0.07
N LEU A 54 7.35 9.21 -1.18
CA LEU A 54 6.67 8.34 -2.13
C LEU A 54 7.50 7.10 -2.45
N ALA A 55 8.80 7.24 -2.68
CA ALA A 55 9.70 6.12 -2.94
C ALA A 55 9.79 5.17 -1.73
N SER A 56 9.84 5.73 -0.52
CA SER A 56 9.84 4.98 0.74
C SER A 56 8.54 4.19 0.93
N LEU A 57 7.39 4.81 0.62
CA LEU A 57 6.08 4.16 0.64
C LEU A 57 6.00 3.01 -0.38
N GLN A 58 6.44 3.23 -1.62
CA GLN A 58 6.49 2.20 -2.66
C GLN A 58 7.36 1.01 -2.25
N ALA A 59 8.56 1.28 -1.70
CA ALA A 59 9.47 0.24 -1.21
C ALA A 59 8.84 -0.58 -0.08
N ARG A 60 8.16 0.08 0.87
CA ARG A 60 7.46 -0.57 1.98
C ARG A 60 6.30 -1.44 1.51
N LEU A 61 5.49 -0.97 0.56
CA LEU A 61 4.40 -1.75 -0.02
C LEU A 61 4.93 -2.98 -0.77
N ARG A 62 6.04 -2.83 -1.51
CA ARG A 62 6.69 -3.94 -2.23
C ARG A 62 7.30 -4.98 -1.29
N LYS A 63 7.76 -4.58 -0.10
CA LYS A 63 8.23 -5.50 0.96
C LYS A 63 7.08 -6.30 1.57
N GLY A 64 5.93 -5.67 1.81
CA GLY A 64 4.79 -6.29 2.49
C GLY A 64 3.84 -7.10 1.60
N PHE A 65 3.80 -6.81 0.29
CA PHE A 65 2.83 -7.40 -0.62
C PHE A 65 3.46 -7.85 -1.94
N PRO A 66 2.86 -8.85 -2.64
CA PRO A 66 3.33 -9.33 -3.94
C PRO A 66 2.97 -8.35 -5.07
N VAL A 67 3.54 -7.15 -5.03
CA VAL A 67 3.24 -6.03 -5.95
C VAL A 67 3.57 -6.39 -7.39
N ASP A 68 4.65 -7.14 -7.65
CA ASP A 68 5.02 -7.53 -9.02
C ASP A 68 4.01 -8.46 -9.67
N ALA A 69 3.54 -9.47 -8.91
CA ALA A 69 2.50 -10.38 -9.39
C ALA A 69 1.19 -9.63 -9.65
N TYR A 70 0.83 -8.68 -8.78
CA TYR A 70 -0.31 -7.80 -8.98
C TYR A 70 -0.17 -6.93 -10.24
N ASN A 71 0.98 -6.28 -10.42
CA ASN A 71 1.26 -5.44 -11.58
C ASN A 71 1.24 -6.22 -12.89
N LYS A 72 1.74 -7.47 -12.88
CA LYS A 72 1.63 -8.38 -14.02
C LYS A 72 0.17 -8.69 -14.36
N ALA A 73 -0.63 -9.09 -13.37
CA ALA A 73 -2.05 -9.38 -13.56
C ALA A 73 -2.82 -8.14 -14.03
N ARG A 74 -2.48 -6.96 -13.53
CA ARG A 74 -3.09 -5.70 -13.96
C ARG A 74 -2.81 -5.38 -15.43
N LYS A 75 -1.59 -5.64 -15.91
CA LYS A 75 -1.24 -5.47 -17.33
C LYS A 75 -2.01 -6.44 -18.24
N GLU A 76 -2.27 -7.65 -17.76
CA GLU A 76 -2.99 -8.68 -18.50
C GLU A 76 -4.52 -8.43 -18.54
N LEU A 77 -5.10 -8.04 -17.40
CA LEU A 77 -6.55 -7.89 -17.25
C LEU A 77 -7.07 -6.51 -17.68
N ASP A 78 -6.24 -5.47 -17.62
CA ASP A 78 -6.59 -4.11 -18.06
C ASP A 78 -5.46 -3.47 -18.89
N PRO A 79 -5.19 -3.96 -20.11
CA PRO A 79 -4.12 -3.42 -20.96
C PRO A 79 -4.31 -1.94 -21.31
N SER A 80 -5.57 -1.52 -21.43
CA SER A 80 -5.96 -0.14 -21.75
C SER A 80 -6.00 0.78 -20.52
N ARG A 81 -5.74 0.25 -19.32
CA ARG A 81 -5.72 0.98 -18.04
C ARG A 81 -7.04 1.74 -17.75
N ILE A 82 -8.18 1.23 -18.21
CA ILE A 82 -9.50 1.87 -18.07
C ILE A 82 -9.95 1.88 -16.61
N LEU A 83 -9.59 0.83 -15.85
CA LEU A 83 -9.92 0.67 -14.43
C LEU A 83 -8.84 1.24 -13.51
N SER A 84 -7.92 2.03 -14.05
CA SER A 84 -6.83 2.66 -13.32
C SER A 84 -7.21 4.03 -12.75
N ASN A 85 -6.46 4.49 -11.75
CA ASN A 85 -6.55 5.85 -11.25
C ASN A 85 -5.17 6.38 -10.81
N ASN A 86 -5.04 7.70 -10.67
CA ASN A 86 -3.79 8.37 -10.32
C ASN A 86 -3.15 7.84 -9.02
N LYS A 87 -3.97 7.52 -8.01
CA LYS A 87 -3.49 6.97 -6.74
C LYS A 87 -2.85 5.60 -6.95
N LEU A 88 -3.50 4.73 -7.72
CA LEU A 88 -3.01 3.40 -8.05
C LEU A 88 -1.72 3.47 -8.87
N GLU A 89 -1.65 4.34 -9.88
CA GLU A 89 -0.44 4.52 -10.71
C GLU A 89 0.75 5.02 -9.90
N LYS A 90 0.52 5.91 -8.92
CA LYS A 90 1.60 6.43 -8.07
C LYS A 90 2.04 5.43 -7.01
N LEU A 91 1.12 4.69 -6.41
CA LEU A 91 1.46 3.72 -5.36
C LEU A 91 2.06 2.44 -5.92
N LEU A 92 1.56 1.97 -7.07
CA LEU A 92 1.94 0.72 -7.71
C LEU A 92 2.26 1.00 -9.19
N PRO A 93 3.38 1.70 -9.46
CA PRO A 93 3.76 2.02 -10.83
C PRO A 93 4.05 0.74 -11.61
N LEU A 94 3.53 0.67 -12.83
CA LEU A 94 3.97 -0.32 -13.80
C LEU A 94 5.36 0.10 -14.27
N SER A 95 6.37 -0.76 -14.07
CA SER A 95 7.67 -0.54 -14.70
C SER A 95 7.45 -0.66 -16.21
N ASP A 96 7.32 0.47 -16.89
CA ASP A 96 7.38 0.49 -18.35
C ASP A 96 8.81 0.06 -18.71
N THR A 97 8.92 -1.15 -19.24
CA THR A 97 10.14 -1.61 -19.90
C THR A 97 10.32 -0.69 -21.10
N ILE A 98 11.24 0.28 -20.99
CA ILE A 98 11.87 0.92 -22.15
C ILE A 98 12.82 -0.11 -22.74
#